data_AF-T2IMF5-F1
#
_entry.id   AF-T2IMF5-F1
#
_cell.length_a   1.000
_cell.length_b   1.000
_cell.length_c   1.000
_cell.angle_alpha   90.00
_cell.angle_beta   90.00
_cell.angle_gamma   90.00
#
_symmetry.space_group_name_H-M   'P 1'
#
loop_
_entity.id
_entity.type
_entity.pdbx_description
1 polymer ?
#
loop_
_entity_poly.entity_id
_entity_poly.type
_entity_poly.pdbx_seq_one_letter_code
_entity_poly.pdbx_strand_id
1 'polypeptide(L)'
;MKVRLGFAVASQMEPDVLLLDEVLAVGDVGFRAKCFNSIYKMMENAAVVLVSHSMPQINRVCSDILVMNHGQPVFQGKDVPKGVDKFYSYFQGEEKGIVTGSGRAIIHDIELESNGEKGIQEINYLDELILHIHATIDPDIKYPSVGVTILGQELQNILQSNSAYHGVEICNSGEEMEIILNLGRINLNPGKYSLALSIQSESVGEVLVKCYNYKSFRIIGNFFGYAFVQIPGDWEIK
;
A
#
# COMPACT_ATOMS: atom_id res chain seq x y z
N MET A 1 7.39 28.84 -8.42
CA MET A 1 6.43 29.90 -8.79
C MET A 1 5.86 29.75 -10.21
N LYS A 2 6.63 29.29 -11.21
CA LYS A 2 6.14 29.13 -12.61
C LYS A 2 4.92 28.21 -12.77
N VAL A 3 4.88 27.07 -12.08
CA VAL A 3 3.76 26.12 -12.23
C VAL A 3 2.47 26.61 -11.57
N ARG A 4 2.55 27.35 -10.46
CA ARG A 4 1.36 27.99 -9.85
C ARG A 4 0.73 29.01 -10.80
N LEU A 5 1.56 29.77 -11.53
CA LEU A 5 1.10 30.71 -12.55
C LEU A 5 0.50 29.97 -13.77
N GLY A 6 1.16 28.91 -14.24
CA GLY A 6 0.65 28.08 -15.34
C GLY A 6 -0.72 27.49 -15.02
N PHE A 7 -0.89 26.93 -13.82
CA PHE A 7 -2.19 26.45 -13.36
C PHE A 7 -3.21 27.60 -13.23
N ALA A 8 -2.83 28.75 -12.66
CA ALA A 8 -3.74 29.89 -12.52
C ALA A 8 -4.26 30.40 -13.88
N VAL A 9 -3.39 30.47 -14.89
CA VAL A 9 -3.77 30.85 -16.26
C VAL A 9 -4.70 29.78 -16.85
N ALA A 10 -4.30 28.51 -16.83
CA ALA A 10 -5.13 27.41 -17.33
C ALA A 10 -6.48 27.37 -16.62
N SER A 11 -6.53 27.64 -15.31
CA SER A 11 -7.75 27.61 -14.50
C SER A 11 -8.77 28.70 -14.85
N GLN A 12 -8.35 29.73 -15.60
CA GLN A 12 -9.21 30.81 -16.08
C GLN A 12 -9.63 30.62 -17.55
N MET A 13 -9.16 29.55 -18.20
CA MET A 13 -9.55 29.21 -19.56
C MET A 13 -10.77 28.29 -19.54
N GLU A 14 -11.53 28.31 -20.63
CA GLU A 14 -12.66 27.40 -20.89
C GLU A 14 -12.33 26.50 -22.10
N PRO A 15 -11.36 25.58 -22.00
CA PRO A 15 -10.97 24.74 -23.13
C PRO A 15 -11.96 23.58 -23.34
N ASP A 16 -12.10 23.12 -24.59
CA ASP A 16 -12.82 21.86 -24.88
C ASP A 16 -12.02 20.63 -24.43
N VAL A 17 -10.68 20.72 -24.50
CA VAL A 17 -9.74 19.66 -24.11
C VAL A 17 -8.59 20.22 -23.29
N LEU A 18 -8.33 19.62 -22.14
CA LEU A 18 -7.25 19.99 -21.23
C LEU A 18 -6.27 18.83 -21.06
N LEU A 19 -5.01 19.04 -21.41
CA LEU A 19 -3.93 18.08 -21.21
C LEU A 19 -3.14 18.47 -19.96
N LEU A 20 -3.08 17.60 -18.97
CA LEU A 20 -2.38 17.80 -17.71
C LEU A 20 -1.28 16.77 -17.55
N ASP A 21 -0.02 17.21 -17.63
CA ASP A 21 1.15 16.37 -17.39
C ASP A 21 1.85 16.80 -16.10
N GLU A 22 1.75 15.99 -15.05
CA GLU A 22 2.41 16.17 -13.74
C GLU A 22 2.19 17.54 -13.06
N VAL A 23 1.20 18.32 -13.50
CA VAL A 23 0.95 19.70 -13.02
C VAL A 23 0.60 19.76 -11.53
N LEU A 24 0.13 18.64 -10.96
CA LEU A 24 -0.30 18.54 -9.57
C LEU A 24 0.83 18.32 -8.55
N ALA A 25 2.08 18.21 -8.99
CA ALA A 25 3.25 18.10 -8.13
C ALA A 25 3.65 19.43 -7.45
N VAL A 26 2.80 20.47 -7.48
CA VAL A 26 3.19 21.83 -7.08
C VAL A 26 2.38 22.39 -5.93
N GLY A 27 3.09 23.15 -5.09
CA GLY A 27 2.52 23.92 -4.00
C GLY A 27 2.26 23.12 -2.72
N ASP A 28 1.78 23.83 -1.71
CA ASP A 28 1.38 23.24 -0.44
C ASP A 28 0.05 22.48 -0.57
N VAL A 29 -0.32 21.76 0.49
CA VAL A 29 -1.57 20.98 0.57
C VAL A 29 -2.81 21.85 0.25
N GLY A 30 -2.82 23.11 0.68
CA GLY A 30 -3.92 24.05 0.42
C GLY A 30 -4.03 24.42 -1.06
N PHE A 31 -2.90 24.69 -1.72
CA PHE A 31 -2.87 24.98 -3.15
C PHE A 31 -3.28 23.75 -3.98
N ARG A 32 -2.82 22.55 -3.62
CA ARG A 32 -3.23 21.30 -4.28
C ARG A 32 -4.75 21.08 -4.21
N ALA A 33 -5.37 21.32 -3.05
CA ALA A 33 -6.82 21.23 -2.89
C ALA A 33 -7.57 22.19 -3.83
N LYS A 34 -7.10 23.44 -3.96
CA LYS A 34 -7.66 24.42 -4.91
C LYS A 34 -7.52 23.96 -6.37
N CYS A 35 -6.39 23.33 -6.71
CA CYS A 35 -6.15 22.80 -8.05
C CYS A 35 -7.16 21.70 -8.38
N PHE A 36 -7.33 20.72 -7.49
CA PHE A 36 -8.32 19.66 -7.68
C PHE A 36 -9.74 20.22 -7.87
N ASN A 37 -10.16 21.17 -7.03
CA ASN A 37 -11.49 21.78 -7.16
C ASN A 37 -11.68 22.49 -8.51
N SER A 38 -10.62 23.11 -9.04
CA SER A 38 -10.70 23.78 -10.35
C SER A 38 -10.75 22.76 -11.48
N ILE A 39 -9.98 21.67 -11.38
CA ILE A 39 -10.03 20.56 -12.34
C ILE A 39 -11.44 19.94 -12.37
N TYR A 40 -12.04 19.64 -11.22
CA TYR A 40 -13.40 19.06 -11.19
C TYR A 40 -14.44 19.96 -11.88
N LYS A 41 -14.37 21.27 -11.66
CA LYS A 41 -15.26 22.23 -12.35
C LYS A 41 -15.03 22.23 -13.87
N MET A 42 -13.78 22.12 -14.31
CA MET A 42 -13.45 22.05 -15.73
C MET A 42 -13.95 20.78 -16.38
N MET A 43 -13.86 19.65 -15.68
CA MET A 43 -14.33 18.34 -16.15
C MET A 43 -15.85 18.32 -16.44
N GLU A 44 -16.63 19.27 -15.92
CA GLU A 44 -18.06 19.40 -16.26
C GLU A 44 -18.28 19.79 -17.73
N ASN A 45 -17.34 20.54 -18.33
CA ASN A 45 -17.48 21.11 -19.67
C ASN A 45 -16.31 20.77 -20.62
N ALA A 46 -15.26 20.11 -20.13
CA ALA A 46 -14.03 19.83 -20.87
C ALA A 46 -13.59 18.38 -20.72
N ALA A 47 -13.02 17.81 -21.79
CA ALA A 47 -12.32 16.53 -21.71
C ALA A 47 -10.93 16.73 -21.09
N VAL A 48 -10.64 16.05 -19.98
CA VAL A 48 -9.33 16.15 -19.31
C VAL A 48 -8.53 14.87 -19.52
N VAL A 49 -7.34 15.01 -20.11
CA VAL A 49 -6.34 13.94 -20.17
C VAL A 49 -5.30 14.20 -19.10
N LEU A 50 -5.23 13.32 -18.12
CA LEU A 50 -4.30 13.41 -16.99
C LEU A 50 -3.19 12.37 -17.12
N VAL A 51 -1.95 12.82 -17.00
CA VAL A 51 -0.75 12.00 -16.84
C VAL A 51 -0.13 12.30 -15.48
N SER A 52 0.09 11.25 -14.69
CA SER A 52 0.65 11.37 -13.34
C SER A 52 1.38 10.09 -12.94
N HIS A 53 2.50 10.24 -12.23
CA HIS A 53 3.16 9.14 -11.52
C HIS A 53 2.47 8.79 -10.19
N SER A 54 1.44 9.53 -9.79
CA SER A 54 0.72 9.30 -8.53
C SER A 54 -0.59 8.56 -8.78
N MET A 55 -0.60 7.25 -8.57
CA MET A 55 -1.80 6.43 -8.74
C MET A 55 -2.98 6.87 -7.84
N PRO A 56 -2.77 7.36 -6.60
CA PRO A 56 -3.85 7.98 -5.82
C PRO A 56 -4.50 9.19 -6.52
N GLN A 57 -3.76 9.96 -7.32
CA GLN A 57 -4.34 11.05 -8.10
C GLN A 57 -5.15 10.53 -9.29
N ILE A 58 -4.64 9.51 -9.98
CA ILE A 58 -5.35 8.84 -11.08
C ILE A 58 -6.69 8.28 -10.59
N ASN A 59 -6.67 7.50 -9.50
CA ASN A 59 -7.89 6.95 -8.88
C ASN A 59 -8.87 8.05 -8.44
N ARG A 60 -8.38 9.22 -8.04
CA ARG A 60 -9.22 10.32 -7.54
C ARG A 60 -9.88 11.13 -8.65
N VAL A 61 -9.17 11.37 -9.77
CA VAL A 61 -9.59 12.32 -10.80
C VAL A 61 -10.19 11.62 -12.03
N CYS A 62 -9.62 10.50 -12.46
CA CYS A 62 -9.99 9.89 -13.74
C CYS A 62 -11.32 9.12 -13.64
N SER A 63 -12.16 9.25 -14.67
CA SER A 63 -13.34 8.39 -14.88
C SER A 63 -13.06 7.17 -15.76
N ASP A 64 -12.00 7.26 -16.56
CA ASP A 64 -11.55 6.28 -17.52
C ASP A 64 -10.02 6.23 -17.47
N ILE A 65 -9.43 5.06 -17.71
CA ILE A 65 -7.99 4.86 -17.74
C ILE A 65 -7.57 4.13 -19.02
N LEU A 66 -6.41 4.52 -19.55
CA LEU A 66 -5.69 3.82 -20.62
C LEU A 66 -4.31 3.44 -20.09
N VAL A 67 -4.05 2.13 -20.01
CA VAL A 67 -2.73 1.60 -19.68
C VAL A 67 -2.06 1.19 -20.97
N MET A 68 -0.82 1.64 -21.16
CA MET A 68 -0.01 1.31 -22.33
C MET A 68 1.26 0.59 -21.92
N ASN A 69 1.70 -0.35 -22.75
CA ASN A 69 3.01 -0.98 -22.65
C ASN A 69 3.71 -0.92 -24.01
N HIS A 70 4.92 -0.36 -24.08
CA HIS A 70 5.68 -0.17 -25.32
C HIS A 70 4.86 0.44 -26.48
N GLY A 71 4.03 1.44 -26.18
CA GLY A 71 3.19 2.11 -27.18
C GLY A 71 1.88 1.38 -27.55
N GLN A 72 1.62 0.21 -26.97
CA GLN A 72 0.40 -0.57 -27.22
C GLN A 72 -0.59 -0.47 -26.06
N PRO A 73 -1.90 -0.28 -26.32
CA PRO A 73 -2.91 -0.30 -25.27
C PRO A 73 -3.05 -1.72 -24.70
N VAL A 74 -2.84 -1.87 -23.39
CA VAL A 74 -2.94 -3.16 -22.68
C VAL A 74 -4.14 -3.23 -21.73
N PHE A 75 -4.75 -2.08 -21.43
CA PHE A 75 -6.02 -1.98 -20.73
C PHE A 75 -6.68 -0.64 -21.05
N GLN A 76 -7.99 -0.63 -21.29
CA GLN A 76 -8.78 0.57 -21.41
C GLN A 76 -10.15 0.34 -20.78
N GLY A 77 -10.61 1.25 -19.92
CA GLY A 77 -11.95 1.16 -19.35
C GLY A 77 -12.22 2.13 -18.21
N LYS A 78 -13.44 2.05 -17.69
CA LYS A 78 -13.96 2.88 -16.58
C LYS A 78 -13.57 2.37 -15.19
N ASP A 79 -13.13 1.12 -15.10
CA ASP A 79 -12.59 0.55 -13.87
C ASP A 79 -11.15 1.03 -13.69
N VAL A 80 -11.01 2.29 -13.26
CA VAL A 80 -9.74 2.95 -13.04
C VAL A 80 -8.86 2.18 -12.06
N PRO A 81 -9.37 1.72 -10.89
CA PRO A 81 -8.56 0.95 -9.96
C PRO A 81 -8.01 -0.36 -10.53
N LYS A 82 -8.79 -1.09 -11.34
CA LYS A 82 -8.30 -2.28 -12.04
C LYS A 82 -7.21 -1.94 -13.06
N GLY A 83 -7.34 -0.82 -13.76
CA GLY A 83 -6.28 -0.33 -14.66
C GLY A 83 -5.00 0.02 -13.91
N VAL A 84 -5.11 0.62 -12.72
CA VAL A 84 -3.95 0.89 -11.84
C VAL A 84 -3.26 -0.41 -11.40
N ASP A 85 -4.00 -1.44 -10.97
CA ASP A 85 -3.41 -2.76 -10.67
C ASP A 85 -2.72 -3.38 -11.91
N LYS A 86 -3.36 -3.26 -13.09
CA LYS A 86 -2.77 -3.73 -14.35
C LYS A 86 -1.47 -2.99 -14.68
N PHE A 87 -1.40 -1.67 -14.48
CA PHE A 87 -0.18 -0.89 -14.65
C PHE A 87 0.93 -1.41 -13.74
N TYR A 88 0.65 -1.58 -12.44
CA TYR A 88 1.65 -2.08 -11.51
C TYR A 88 2.16 -3.49 -11.82
N SER A 89 1.32 -4.35 -12.42
CA SER A 89 1.73 -5.72 -12.79
C SER A 89 2.93 -5.78 -13.74
N TYR A 90 3.26 -4.68 -14.43
CA TYR A 90 4.43 -4.55 -15.31
C TYR A 90 5.72 -4.13 -14.60
N PHE A 91 5.67 -3.67 -13.35
CA PHE A 91 6.82 -3.16 -12.60
C PHE A 91 7.36 -4.17 -11.57
N GLN A 92 7.15 -5.47 -11.80
CA GLN A 92 7.60 -6.50 -10.88
C GLN A 92 9.12 -6.69 -10.97
N GLY A 93 9.86 -5.93 -10.14
CA GLY A 93 11.27 -6.16 -9.85
C GLY A 93 11.44 -7.06 -8.62
N GLU A 94 12.39 -7.98 -8.70
CA GLU A 94 12.91 -8.75 -7.56
C GLU A 94 13.77 -7.83 -6.65
N GLU A 95 13.17 -6.81 -6.04
CA GLU A 95 13.89 -6.06 -5.02
C GLU A 95 14.04 -6.95 -3.78
N LYS A 96 15.25 -7.45 -3.55
CA LYS A 96 15.62 -8.10 -2.29
C LYS A 96 15.27 -7.16 -1.14
N GLY A 97 14.54 -7.69 -0.15
CA GLY A 97 14.13 -6.93 1.01
C GLY A 97 15.33 -6.24 1.69
N ILE A 98 15.15 -4.98 2.07
CA ILE A 98 16.19 -4.22 2.77
C ILE A 98 16.14 -4.61 4.24
N VAL A 99 17.25 -5.13 4.77
CA VAL A 99 17.40 -5.44 6.20
C VAL A 99 18.33 -4.42 6.86
N THR A 100 17.87 -3.86 7.98
CA THR A 100 18.58 -2.86 8.80
C THR A 100 18.41 -3.19 10.27
N GLY A 101 19.10 -2.47 11.17
CA GLY A 101 19.08 -2.71 12.61
C GLY A 101 20.45 -3.13 13.13
N SER A 102 20.54 -3.43 14.43
CA SER A 102 21.81 -3.87 15.02
C SER A 102 22.21 -5.31 14.68
N GLY A 103 21.28 -6.10 14.13
CA GLY A 103 21.50 -7.51 13.82
C GLY A 103 21.38 -8.43 15.03
N ARG A 104 20.94 -7.90 16.18
CA ARG A 104 20.65 -8.65 17.41
C ARG A 104 19.31 -9.41 17.36
N ALA A 105 18.66 -9.40 16.20
CA ALA A 105 17.57 -10.28 15.87
C ALA A 105 17.69 -10.68 14.39
N ILE A 106 17.30 -11.92 14.09
CA ILE A 106 17.32 -12.48 12.74
C ILE A 106 15.93 -13.03 12.45
N ILE A 107 15.38 -12.66 11.30
CA ILE A 107 14.12 -13.22 10.78
C ILE A 107 14.50 -14.28 9.76
N HIS A 108 14.15 -15.54 10.05
CA HIS A 108 14.48 -16.69 9.21
C HIS A 108 13.47 -16.90 8.10
N ASP A 109 12.19 -16.81 8.42
CA ASP A 109 11.09 -16.90 7.46
C ASP A 109 9.83 -16.22 7.99
N ILE A 110 8.92 -15.88 7.07
CA ILE A 110 7.56 -15.46 7.38
C ILE A 110 6.62 -16.30 6.51
N GLU A 111 5.87 -17.23 7.08
CA GLU A 111 4.86 -18.00 6.36
C GLU A 111 3.48 -17.35 6.49
N LEU A 112 2.71 -17.35 5.40
CA LEU A 112 1.34 -16.84 5.37
C LEU A 112 0.39 -18.02 5.45
N GLU A 113 -0.67 -17.87 6.24
CA GLU A 113 -1.79 -18.80 6.33
C GLU A 113 -3.11 -18.07 6.07
N SER A 114 -4.00 -18.70 5.30
CA SER A 114 -5.39 -18.27 5.15
C SER A 114 -6.31 -19.47 5.08
N ASN A 115 -7.44 -19.39 5.80
CA ASN A 115 -8.45 -20.46 5.86
C ASN A 115 -7.87 -21.86 6.18
N GLY A 116 -6.81 -21.92 7.00
CA GLY A 116 -6.12 -23.15 7.40
C GLY A 116 -5.09 -23.69 6.42
N GLU A 117 -4.84 -23.02 5.29
CA GLU A 117 -3.80 -23.37 4.32
C GLU A 117 -2.56 -22.48 4.48
N LYS A 118 -1.40 -23.10 4.70
CA LYS A 118 -0.10 -22.43 4.88
C LYS A 118 0.69 -22.34 3.57
N GLY A 119 1.65 -21.42 3.51
CA GLY A 119 2.57 -21.27 2.38
C GLY A 119 1.97 -20.57 1.16
N ILE A 120 0.81 -19.93 1.33
CA ILE A 120 0.09 -19.25 0.26
C ILE A 120 0.71 -17.90 -0.11
N GLN A 121 0.42 -17.44 -1.33
CA GLN A 121 0.81 -16.11 -1.83
C GLN A 121 -0.39 -15.30 -2.34
N GLU A 122 -1.56 -15.93 -2.44
CA GLU A 122 -2.81 -15.31 -2.85
C GLU A 122 -3.84 -15.52 -1.75
N ILE A 123 -4.54 -14.46 -1.39
CA ILE A 123 -5.55 -14.44 -0.31
C ILE A 123 -6.81 -13.81 -0.90
N ASN A 124 -7.98 -14.41 -0.71
CA ASN A 124 -9.20 -13.78 -1.20
C ASN A 124 -9.60 -12.63 -0.27
N TYR A 125 -10.24 -11.62 -0.85
CA TYR A 125 -10.85 -10.53 -0.10
C TYR A 125 -11.79 -11.07 1.00
N LEU A 126 -11.61 -10.58 2.22
CA LEU A 126 -12.28 -10.99 3.48
C LEU A 126 -11.91 -12.36 4.04
N ASP A 127 -10.96 -13.07 3.44
CA ASP A 127 -10.37 -14.22 4.08
C ASP A 127 -9.50 -13.79 5.28
N GLU A 128 -9.32 -14.70 6.23
CA GLU A 128 -8.43 -14.53 7.35
C GLU A 128 -6.96 -14.55 6.89
N LEU A 129 -6.11 -13.73 7.51
CA LEU A 129 -4.66 -13.79 7.32
C LEU A 129 -3.95 -13.97 8.66
N ILE A 130 -3.20 -15.07 8.75
CA ILE A 130 -2.31 -15.36 9.87
C ILE A 130 -0.88 -15.36 9.35
N LEU A 131 0.02 -14.77 10.12
CA LEU A 131 1.45 -14.73 9.83
C LEU A 131 2.19 -15.57 10.85
N HIS A 132 3.05 -16.47 10.37
CA HIS A 132 3.97 -17.28 11.16
C HIS A 132 5.38 -16.74 10.96
N ILE A 133 5.90 -16.06 11.98
CA ILE A 133 7.21 -15.39 11.91
C ILE A 133 8.21 -16.22 12.68
N HIS A 134 9.21 -16.75 11.98
CA HIS A 134 10.31 -17.49 12.58
C HIS A 134 11.50 -16.56 12.79
N ALA A 135 11.92 -16.40 14.05
CA ALA A 135 13.01 -15.49 14.40
C ALA A 135 13.88 -16.00 15.55
N THR A 136 15.13 -15.55 15.57
CA THR A 136 16.04 -15.68 16.72
C THR A 136 16.40 -14.29 17.22
N ILE A 137 16.41 -14.09 18.53
CA ILE A 137 16.68 -12.79 19.17
C ILE A 137 17.78 -12.99 20.22
N ASP A 138 18.71 -12.04 20.29
CA ASP A 138 19.79 -12.03 21.26
C ASP A 138 19.27 -12.30 22.69
N PRO A 139 19.80 -13.32 23.42
CA PRO A 139 19.33 -13.73 24.74
C PRO A 139 19.34 -12.64 25.81
N ASP A 140 20.13 -11.57 25.64
CA ASP A 140 20.17 -10.42 26.55
C ASP A 140 18.92 -9.55 26.43
N ILE A 141 18.20 -9.64 25.31
CA ILE A 141 16.91 -8.97 25.11
C ILE A 141 15.79 -9.88 25.62
N LYS A 142 15.26 -9.59 26.81
CA LYS A 142 14.21 -10.42 27.44
C LYS A 142 12.81 -10.20 26.87
N TYR A 143 12.46 -8.96 26.58
CA TYR A 143 11.10 -8.56 26.19
C TYR A 143 11.11 -7.70 24.91
N PRO A 144 11.32 -8.32 23.74
CA PRO A 144 11.22 -7.62 22.47
C PRO A 144 9.77 -7.28 22.11
N SER A 145 9.58 -6.25 21.28
CA SER A 145 8.32 -5.96 20.59
C SER A 145 8.45 -6.27 19.10
N VAL A 146 7.39 -6.80 18.51
CA VAL A 146 7.33 -7.19 17.10
C VAL A 146 6.25 -6.38 16.41
N GLY A 147 6.66 -5.65 15.37
CA GLY A 147 5.79 -4.85 14.53
C GLY A 147 5.74 -5.43 13.12
N VAL A 148 4.55 -5.58 12.56
CA VAL A 148 4.32 -5.98 11.18
C VAL A 148 3.57 -4.86 10.46
N THR A 149 4.02 -4.51 9.26
CA THR A 149 3.38 -3.51 8.41
C THR A 149 3.13 -4.12 7.03
N ILE A 150 1.90 -3.99 6.53
CA ILE A 150 1.56 -4.32 5.13
C ILE A 150 1.77 -3.04 4.31
N LEU A 151 2.57 -3.17 3.26
CA LEU A 151 2.91 -2.10 2.34
C LEU A 151 2.18 -2.27 1.00
N GLY A 152 1.82 -1.14 0.39
CA GLY A 152 1.37 -1.09 -1.00
C GLY A 152 2.54 -1.23 -1.98
N GLN A 153 2.23 -1.23 -3.28
CA GLN A 153 3.22 -1.41 -4.34
C GLN A 153 4.20 -0.24 -4.48
N GLU A 154 3.82 0.96 -4.04
CA GLU A 154 4.71 2.13 -3.95
C GLU A 154 5.36 2.24 -2.55
N LEU A 155 5.37 1.14 -1.78
CA LEU A 155 5.94 1.03 -0.43
C LEU A 155 5.30 1.95 0.63
N GLN A 156 4.11 2.48 0.37
CA GLN A 156 3.34 3.20 1.38
C GLN A 156 2.82 2.23 2.47
N ASN A 157 2.83 2.65 3.73
CA ASN A 157 2.27 1.86 4.83
C ASN A 157 0.74 1.84 4.73
N ILE A 158 0.13 0.65 4.64
CA ILE A 158 -1.32 0.47 4.51
C ILE A 158 -1.95 0.01 5.83
N LEU A 159 -1.42 -1.06 6.41
CA LEU A 159 -1.87 -1.60 7.70
C LEU A 159 -0.65 -1.83 8.58
N GLN A 160 -0.83 -1.70 9.90
CA GLN A 160 0.20 -2.00 10.87
C GLN A 160 -0.39 -2.69 12.10
N SER A 161 0.34 -3.68 12.61
CA SER A 161 0.10 -4.30 13.90
C SER A 161 1.40 -4.33 14.69
N ASN A 162 1.30 -4.23 16.02
CA ASN A 162 2.45 -4.32 16.92
C ASN A 162 2.04 -5.09 18.19
N SER A 163 2.90 -5.98 18.66
CA SER A 163 2.69 -6.75 19.89
C SER A 163 2.45 -5.85 21.11
N ALA A 164 3.12 -4.69 21.17
CA ALA A 164 2.96 -3.72 22.25
C ALA A 164 1.55 -3.13 22.33
N TYR A 165 0.83 -2.98 21.19
CA TYR A 165 -0.54 -2.44 21.19
C TYR A 165 -1.54 -3.33 21.93
N HIS A 166 -1.30 -4.63 21.97
CA HIS A 166 -2.15 -5.60 22.64
C HIS A 166 -1.61 -6.03 24.01
N GLY A 167 -0.51 -5.42 24.47
CA GLY A 167 0.17 -5.83 25.70
C GLY A 167 0.69 -7.27 25.64
N VAL A 168 1.01 -7.77 24.45
CA VAL A 168 1.58 -9.12 24.28
C VAL A 168 3.04 -9.07 24.67
N GLU A 169 3.38 -9.68 25.80
CA GLU A 169 4.75 -9.86 26.24
C GLU A 169 5.38 -11.04 25.50
N ILE A 170 6.37 -10.77 24.66
CA ILE A 170 7.15 -11.79 23.99
C ILE A 170 8.32 -12.14 24.92
N CYS A 171 8.34 -13.38 25.41
CA CYS A 171 9.43 -13.88 26.26
C CYS A 171 10.49 -14.54 25.39
N ASN A 172 11.63 -13.85 25.20
CA ASN A 172 12.73 -14.40 24.42
C ASN A 172 13.48 -15.50 25.21
N SER A 173 13.52 -16.71 24.66
CA SER A 173 14.30 -17.83 25.20
C SER A 173 15.78 -17.80 24.78
N GLY A 174 16.13 -17.03 23.75
CA GLY A 174 17.44 -17.05 23.09
C GLY A 174 17.57 -18.14 22.02
N GLU A 175 16.57 -19.00 21.88
CA GLU A 175 16.45 -19.98 20.79
C GLU A 175 15.57 -19.42 19.67
N GLU A 176 15.45 -20.17 18.58
CA GLU A 176 14.47 -19.86 17.54
C GLU A 176 13.05 -19.95 18.09
N MET A 177 12.21 -18.96 17.76
CA MET A 177 10.82 -18.90 18.18
C MET A 177 9.90 -18.61 17.00
N GLU A 178 8.71 -19.19 17.05
CA GLU A 178 7.61 -18.88 16.14
C GLU A 178 6.67 -17.87 16.81
N ILE A 179 6.49 -16.72 16.16
CA ILE A 179 5.55 -15.68 16.57
C ILE A 179 4.37 -15.73 15.60
N ILE A 180 3.19 -16.07 16.13
CA ILE A 180 1.96 -16.20 15.35
C ILE A 180 1.13 -14.93 15.51
N LEU A 181 0.93 -14.21 14.41
CA LEU A 181 0.12 -12.99 14.36
C LEU A 181 -1.11 -13.22 13.49
N ASN A 182 -2.28 -13.28 14.13
CA ASN A 182 -3.56 -13.29 13.44
C ASN A 182 -4.01 -11.84 13.16
N LEU A 183 -4.08 -11.46 11.88
CA LEU A 183 -4.54 -10.14 11.44
C LEU A 183 -6.05 -10.09 11.20
N GLY A 184 -6.75 -11.21 11.41
CA GLY A 184 -8.17 -11.37 11.16
C GLY A 184 -8.51 -11.32 9.68
N ARG A 185 -9.77 -10.96 9.38
CA ARG A 185 -10.25 -10.84 8.00
C ARG A 185 -9.62 -9.64 7.32
N ILE A 186 -8.94 -9.89 6.19
CA ILE A 186 -8.27 -8.85 5.44
C ILE A 186 -9.22 -8.20 4.46
N ASN A 187 -9.44 -6.91 4.68
CA ASN A 187 -10.32 -6.07 3.91
C ASN A 187 -9.54 -5.17 2.94
N LEU A 188 -8.45 -5.69 2.37
CA LEU A 188 -7.63 -4.96 1.40
C LEU A 188 -8.23 -5.02 0.00
N ASN A 189 -7.97 -3.99 -0.80
CA ASN A 189 -8.35 -3.93 -2.20
C ASN A 189 -7.58 -4.99 -3.02
N PRO A 190 -8.15 -5.62 -4.06
CA PRO A 190 -7.37 -6.50 -4.92
C PRO A 190 -6.12 -5.84 -5.48
N GLY A 191 -4.99 -6.54 -5.37
CA GLY A 191 -3.68 -6.00 -5.73
C GLY A 191 -2.52 -6.70 -5.04
N LYS A 192 -1.30 -6.35 -5.42
CA LYS A 192 -0.07 -6.86 -4.80
C LYS A 192 0.31 -6.02 -3.58
N TYR A 193 0.79 -6.69 -2.54
CA TYR A 193 1.23 -6.12 -1.28
C TYR A 193 2.54 -6.75 -0.85
N SER A 194 3.24 -6.12 0.09
CA SER A 194 4.43 -6.71 0.72
C SER A 194 4.44 -6.50 2.23
N LEU A 195 5.18 -7.36 2.91
CA LEU A 195 5.37 -7.30 4.36
C LEU A 195 6.68 -6.58 4.70
N ALA A 196 6.59 -5.70 5.69
CA ALA A 196 7.71 -5.18 6.45
C ALA A 196 7.58 -5.63 7.91
N LEU A 197 8.68 -5.98 8.54
CA LEU A 197 8.71 -6.44 9.92
C LEU A 197 9.82 -5.71 10.68
N SER A 198 9.55 -5.36 11.93
CA SER A 198 10.54 -4.84 12.86
C SER A 198 10.49 -5.57 14.19
N ILE A 199 11.65 -5.93 14.73
CA ILE A 199 11.81 -6.37 16.11
C ILE A 199 12.62 -5.30 16.85
N GLN A 200 12.10 -4.83 17.96
CA GLN A 200 12.67 -3.73 18.74
C GLN A 200 12.73 -4.13 20.23
N SER A 201 13.57 -3.45 20.99
CA SER A 201 13.65 -3.59 22.44
C SER A 201 13.33 -2.24 23.07
N GLU A 202 12.19 -2.12 23.76
CA GLU A 202 11.82 -0.88 24.45
C GLU A 202 12.73 -0.59 25.65
N SER A 203 13.18 -1.63 26.36
CA SER A 203 14.05 -1.49 27.52
C SER A 203 15.43 -0.92 27.17
N VAL A 204 15.89 -1.16 25.95
CA VAL A 204 17.20 -0.70 25.44
C VAL A 204 17.03 0.47 24.44
N GLY A 205 15.80 0.75 23.98
CA GLY A 205 15.53 1.78 22.97
C GLY A 205 16.16 1.46 21.61
N GLU A 206 16.21 0.18 21.24
CA GLU A 206 17.02 -0.32 20.12
C GLU A 206 16.14 -1.01 19.05
N VAL A 207 16.42 -0.73 17.77
CA VAL A 207 15.87 -1.50 16.65
C VAL A 207 16.81 -2.67 16.35
N LEU A 208 16.41 -3.87 16.73
CA LEU A 208 17.23 -5.08 16.62
C LEU A 208 17.32 -5.54 15.16
N VAL A 209 16.17 -5.56 14.49
CA VAL A 209 16.06 -5.80 13.04
C VAL A 209 14.86 -5.07 12.48
N LYS A 210 14.99 -4.58 11.25
CA LYS A 210 13.91 -4.06 10.44
C LYS A 210 14.11 -4.50 9.01
N CYS A 211 13.16 -5.28 8.49
CA CYS A 211 13.10 -5.69 7.11
C CYS A 211 11.96 -4.98 6.37
N TYR A 212 12.22 -4.58 5.14
CA TYR A 212 11.22 -4.01 4.23
C TYR A 212 11.10 -4.89 3.00
N ASN A 213 9.89 -4.99 2.44
CA ASN A 213 9.62 -5.79 1.25
C ASN A 213 10.14 -7.24 1.38
N TYR A 214 9.95 -7.86 2.56
CA TYR A 214 10.52 -9.16 2.89
C TYR A 214 9.79 -10.30 2.19
N LYS A 215 8.45 -10.25 2.15
CA LYS A 215 7.60 -11.22 1.45
C LYS A 215 6.43 -10.51 0.80
N SER A 216 6.16 -10.83 -0.46
CA SER A 216 5.01 -10.29 -1.20
C SER A 216 3.86 -11.29 -1.26
N PHE A 217 2.64 -10.78 -1.30
CA PHE A 217 1.42 -11.55 -1.52
C PHE A 217 0.43 -10.73 -2.34
N ARG A 218 -0.65 -11.37 -2.81
CA ARG A 218 -1.69 -10.74 -3.62
C ARG A 218 -3.05 -10.95 -2.97
N ILE A 219 -3.86 -9.89 -2.97
CA ILE A 219 -5.27 -9.98 -2.63
C ILE A 219 -6.06 -10.20 -3.92
N ILE A 220 -6.92 -11.22 -3.91
CA ILE A 220 -7.78 -11.58 -5.03
C ILE A 220 -9.22 -11.20 -4.70
N GLY A 221 -9.91 -10.58 -5.66
CA GLY A 221 -11.31 -10.22 -5.51
C GLY A 221 -11.89 -9.67 -6.80
N ASN A 222 -13.22 -9.60 -6.84
CA ASN A 222 -13.95 -9.19 -8.05
C ASN A 222 -14.21 -7.68 -8.11
N PHE A 223 -14.09 -6.98 -6.98
CA PHE A 223 -14.40 -5.56 -6.87
C PHE A 223 -13.14 -4.77 -6.52
N PHE A 224 -12.75 -3.84 -7.40
CA PHE A 224 -11.61 -2.96 -7.21
C PHE A 224 -12.10 -1.59 -6.72
N GLY A 225 -11.72 -1.23 -5.50
CA GLY A 225 -12.09 0.03 -4.87
C GLY A 225 -11.12 1.18 -5.19
N TYR A 226 -11.48 2.40 -4.80
CA TYR A 226 -10.61 3.58 -4.95
C TYR A 226 -9.66 3.80 -3.75
N ALA A 227 -9.78 2.99 -2.70
CA ALA A 227 -8.97 3.02 -1.50
C ALA A 227 -8.20 1.70 -1.33
N PHE A 228 -7.14 1.68 -0.53
CA PHE A 228 -6.41 0.44 -0.23
C PHE A 228 -7.19 -0.53 0.65
N VAL A 229 -8.10 0.01 1.47
CA VAL A 229 -8.94 -0.75 2.39
C VAL A 229 -10.39 -0.62 1.92
N GLN A 230 -11.06 -1.74 1.80
CA GLN A 230 -12.44 -1.90 1.41
C GLN A 230 -13.21 -2.58 2.53
N ILE A 231 -13.96 -1.82 3.33
CA ILE A 231 -14.73 -2.38 4.44
C ILE A 231 -16.10 -2.91 3.96
N PRO A 232 -16.54 -4.10 4.41
CA PRO A 232 -17.93 -4.50 4.25
C PRO A 232 -18.83 -3.62 5.14
N GLY A 233 -20.07 -3.40 4.72
CA GLY A 233 -21.07 -2.67 5.49
C GLY A 233 -22.41 -3.39 5.43
N ASP A 234 -23.21 -3.24 6.50
CA ASP A 234 -24.59 -3.71 6.56
C ASP A 234 -25.51 -2.60 6.03
N TRP A 235 -26.27 -2.91 4.98
CA TRP A 235 -27.13 -1.94 4.29
C TRP A 235 -28.61 -2.30 4.47
N GLU A 236 -29.41 -1.36 4.97
CA GLU A 236 -30.86 -1.45 5.04
C GLU A 236 -31.48 -0.37 4.14
N ILE A 237 -32.32 -0.77 3.18
CA ILE A 237 -33.06 0.17 2.31
C ILE A 237 -34.49 0.24 2.82
N LYS A 238 -34.94 1.44 3.19
CA LYS A 238 -36.32 1.72 3.61
C LYS A 238 -37.11 2.42 2.51
#